data_AF-R1ILA2-F1
#
_entry.id   AF-R1ILA2-F1
#
_cell.length_a   1.000
_cell.length_b   1.000
_cell.length_c   1.000
_cell.angle_alpha   90.00
_cell.angle_beta   90.00
_cell.angle_gamma   90.00
#
_symmetry.space_group_name_H-M   'P 1'
#
loop_
_entity.id
_entity.type
_entity.pdbx_description
1 polymer ?
#
loop_
_entity_poly.entity_id
_entity_poly.type
_entity_poly.pdbx_seq_one_letter_code
_entity_poly.pdbx_strand_id
1 'polypeptide(L)'
;MHVSKDATVYHLTLIDHIHMYGGIGLLLFSMVFFVTVVNRRPIADMYPWLFGNFKVIKADLLILRTGRLPEPKPAGLAATVEGLGLLALMLATVTGTLWAIAMLMENPLSPDFLAIHKTAVGAIEAYIWGHGLFALLHLIIWWRR
;
A
#
# COMPACT_ATOMS: atom_id res chain seq x y z
N MET A 1 -10.77 -11.48 -6.81
CA MET A 1 -11.06 -11.38 -8.25
C MET A 1 -10.00 -12.17 -9.00
N HIS A 2 -10.39 -13.15 -9.81
CA HIS A 2 -9.43 -14.06 -10.46
C HIS A 2 -9.44 -13.82 -11.97
N VAL A 3 -8.64 -12.86 -12.44
CA VAL A 3 -8.36 -12.69 -13.88
C VAL A 3 -7.40 -13.81 -14.30
N SER A 4 -7.81 -14.62 -15.29
CA SER A 4 -6.97 -15.69 -15.85
C SER A 4 -5.81 -15.08 -16.65
N LYS A 5 -4.74 -15.87 -16.85
CA LYS A 5 -3.59 -15.42 -17.64
C LYS A 5 -3.94 -15.22 -19.12
N ASP A 6 -4.98 -15.89 -19.59
CA ASP A 6 -5.45 -15.85 -20.98
C ASP A 6 -6.56 -14.81 -21.20
N ALA A 7 -6.82 -13.95 -20.22
CA ALA A 7 -7.85 -12.93 -20.32
C ALA A 7 -7.48 -11.92 -21.42
N THR A 8 -8.25 -11.94 -22.51
CA THR A 8 -8.27 -10.88 -23.52
C THR A 8 -9.34 -9.85 -23.18
N VAL A 9 -9.31 -8.67 -23.82
CA VAL A 9 -10.29 -7.58 -23.62
C VAL A 9 -11.75 -8.11 -23.73
N TYR A 10 -11.97 -9.13 -24.57
CA TYR A 10 -13.28 -9.69 -24.89
C TYR A 10 -13.89 -10.60 -23.79
N HIS A 11 -13.15 -10.90 -22.72
CA HIS A 11 -13.59 -11.81 -21.66
C HIS A 11 -13.71 -11.18 -20.26
N LEU A 12 -13.67 -9.85 -20.17
CA LEU A 12 -13.80 -9.15 -18.89
C LEU A 12 -15.26 -9.06 -18.45
N THR A 13 -15.52 -9.43 -17.20
CA THR A 13 -16.81 -9.24 -16.53
C THR A 13 -17.02 -7.77 -16.14
N LEU A 14 -18.23 -7.40 -15.72
CA LEU A 14 -18.51 -6.06 -15.20
C LEU A 14 -17.63 -5.72 -14.00
N ILE A 15 -17.40 -6.68 -13.09
CA ILE A 15 -16.54 -6.49 -11.92
C ILE A 15 -15.11 -6.20 -12.37
N ASP A 16 -14.66 -6.83 -13.45
CA ASP A 16 -13.32 -6.59 -13.97
C ASP A 16 -13.15 -5.20 -14.57
N HIS A 17 -14.16 -4.70 -15.27
CA HIS A 17 -14.16 -3.31 -15.72
C HIS A 17 -14.16 -2.32 -14.56
N ILE A 18 -15.01 -2.53 -13.54
CA ILE A 18 -15.06 -1.66 -12.35
C ILE A 18 -13.72 -1.65 -11.62
N HIS A 19 -13.11 -2.81 -11.41
CA HIS A 19 -11.81 -2.92 -10.75
C HIS A 19 -10.71 -2.23 -11.55
N MET A 20 -10.63 -2.48 -12.86
CA MET A 20 -9.61 -1.91 -13.74
C MET A 20 -9.72 -0.39 -13.83
N TYR A 21 -10.89 0.14 -14.21
CA TYR A 21 -11.08 1.59 -14.34
C TYR A 21 -11.08 2.30 -12.99
N GLY A 22 -11.64 1.67 -11.95
CA GLY A 22 -11.55 2.17 -10.57
C GLY A 22 -10.10 2.24 -10.09
N GLY A 23 -9.27 1.24 -10.41
CA GLY A 23 -7.85 1.21 -10.08
C GLY A 23 -7.04 2.30 -10.82
N ILE A 24 -7.34 2.54 -12.09
CA ILE A 24 -6.75 3.65 -12.87
C ILE A 24 -7.14 5.00 -12.26
N GLY A 25 -8.42 5.18 -11.91
CA GLY A 25 -8.87 6.37 -11.20
C GLY A 25 -8.14 6.54 -9.85
N LEU A 26 -7.99 5.45 -9.10
CA LEU A 26 -7.29 5.43 -7.82
C LEU A 26 -5.81 5.79 -7.95
N LEU A 27 -5.14 5.51 -9.08
CA LEU A 27 -3.76 5.97 -9.32
C LEU A 27 -3.65 7.50 -9.26
N LEU A 28 -4.61 8.23 -9.85
CA LEU A 28 -4.59 9.69 -9.82
C LEU A 28 -4.73 10.22 -8.38
N PHE A 29 -5.67 9.64 -7.63
CA PHE A 29 -5.85 9.99 -6.22
C PHE A 29 -4.66 9.59 -5.35
N SER A 30 -4.06 8.42 -5.60
CA SER A 30 -2.90 7.94 -4.85
C SER A 30 -1.68 8.82 -5.11
N MET A 31 -1.47 9.31 -6.34
CA MET A 31 -0.41 10.27 -6.66
C MET A 31 -0.58 11.60 -5.91
N VAL A 32 -1.78 12.19 -5.93
CA VAL A 32 -2.06 13.44 -5.21
C VAL A 32 -1.88 13.23 -3.70
N PHE A 33 -2.39 12.12 -3.17
CA PHE A 33 -2.26 11.78 -1.75
C PHE A 33 -0.79 11.59 -1.37
N PHE A 34 -0.02 10.83 -2.16
CA PHE A 34 1.41 10.61 -1.96
C PHE A 34 2.16 11.93 -1.90
N VAL A 35 2.01 12.79 -2.93
CA VAL A 35 2.64 14.11 -3.00
C VAL A 35 2.26 14.98 -1.80
N THR A 36 0.98 14.95 -1.41
CA THR A 36 0.50 15.72 -0.25
C THR A 36 1.17 15.26 1.04
N VAL A 37 1.31 13.95 1.26
CA VAL A 37 1.92 13.43 2.49
C VAL A 37 3.42 13.72 2.53
N VAL A 38 4.16 13.49 1.45
CA VAL A 38 5.61 13.74 1.42
C VAL A 38 5.95 15.24 1.53
N ASN A 39 5.05 16.13 1.14
CA ASN A 39 5.22 17.58 1.32
C ASN A 39 4.87 18.08 2.73
N ARG A 40 4.17 17.29 3.55
CA ARG A 40 3.74 17.70 4.90
C ARG A 40 4.75 17.40 6.00
N ARG A 41 5.69 16.48 5.77
CA ARG A 41 6.72 16.10 6.75
C ARG A 41 7.98 15.55 6.08
N PRO A 42 9.14 15.60 6.74
CA PRO A 42 10.38 15.04 6.21
C PRO A 42 10.24 13.57 5.78
N ILE A 43 10.83 13.23 4.63
CA ILE A 43 10.91 11.83 4.14
C ILE A 43 11.58 10.93 5.19
N ALA A 44 12.56 11.46 5.92
CA ALA A 44 13.25 10.75 7.00
C ALA A 44 12.33 10.32 8.15
N ASP A 45 11.15 10.94 8.31
CA ASP A 45 10.19 10.55 9.34
C ASP A 45 9.45 9.26 8.98
N MET A 46 9.23 9.04 7.67
CA MET A 46 8.48 7.89 7.13
C MET A 46 9.40 6.77 6.67
N TYR A 47 10.60 7.13 6.25
CA TYR A 47 11.59 6.22 5.69
C TYR A 47 12.92 6.35 6.42
N PRO A 48 12.97 6.32 7.77
CA PRO A 48 14.22 6.52 8.51
C PRO A 48 15.26 5.43 8.20
N TRP A 49 14.79 4.24 7.77
CA TRP A 49 15.62 3.13 7.33
C TRP A 49 16.42 3.42 6.04
N LEU A 50 15.96 4.32 5.17
CA LEU A 50 16.74 4.79 4.02
C LEU A 50 17.98 5.58 4.44
N PHE A 51 17.95 6.16 5.64
CA PHE A 51 19.03 6.96 6.21
C PHE A 51 19.81 6.19 7.29
N GLY A 52 19.62 4.87 7.38
CA GLY A 52 20.27 4.03 8.41
C GLY A 52 19.78 4.28 9.84
N ASN A 53 18.72 5.06 10.04
CA ASN A 53 18.17 5.36 11.35
C ASN A 53 17.11 4.32 11.75
N PHE A 54 17.49 3.40 12.63
CA PHE A 54 16.58 2.39 13.19
C PHE A 54 16.26 2.61 14.67
N LYS A 55 16.78 3.68 15.29
CA LYS A 55 16.76 3.86 16.75
C LYS A 55 15.32 3.89 17.28
N VAL A 56 14.46 4.71 16.67
CA VAL A 56 13.09 4.91 17.14
C VAL A 56 12.21 3.69 16.84
N ILE A 57 12.33 3.10 15.64
CA ILE A 57 11.64 1.85 15.27
C ILE A 57 11.95 0.74 16.28
N LYS A 58 13.24 0.53 16.62
CA LYS A 58 13.65 -0.49 17.59
C LYS A 58 13.04 -0.24 18.98
N ALA A 59 13.02 1.01 19.43
CA ALA A 59 12.39 1.37 20.70
C ALA A 59 10.88 1.08 20.69
N ASP A 60 10.18 1.40 19.60
CA ASP A 60 8.75 1.12 19.46
C ASP A 60 8.43 -0.38 19.43
N LEU A 61 9.28 -1.18 18.78
CA LEU A 61 9.17 -2.64 18.80
C LEU A 61 9.36 -3.22 20.22
N LEU A 62 10.26 -2.65 21.03
CA LEU A 62 10.43 -3.05 22.42
C LEU A 62 9.19 -2.69 23.26
N ILE A 63 8.55 -1.55 23.01
CA ILE A 63 7.29 -1.16 23.66
C ILE A 63 6.18 -2.16 23.30
N LEU A 64 6.05 -2.52 22.02
CA LEU A 64 5.06 -3.51 21.56
C LEU A 64 5.23 -4.87 22.25
N ARG A 65 6.47 -5.32 22.48
CA ARG A 65 6.75 -6.55 23.24
C ARG A 65 6.24 -6.52 24.68
N THR A 66 6.01 -5.34 25.25
CA THR A 66 5.40 -5.18 26.59
C THR A 66 3.86 -5.20 26.57
N GLY A 67 3.24 -5.48 25.41
CA GLY A 67 1.78 -5.43 25.26
C GLY A 67 1.20 -4.02 25.24
N ARG A 68 2.05 -2.99 25.10
CA ARG A 68 1.66 -1.59 25.02
C ARG A 68 1.83 -1.07 23.60
N LEU A 69 0.94 -0.19 23.16
CA LEU A 69 1.09 0.49 21.88
C LEU A 69 2.04 1.69 22.00
N PRO A 70 3.03 1.84 21.11
CA PRO A 70 3.87 3.03 21.07
C PRO A 70 3.06 4.24 20.58
N GLU A 71 3.38 5.42 21.12
CA GLU A 71 2.80 6.67 20.65
C GLU A 71 3.32 7.02 19.24
N PRO A 72 2.45 7.52 18.34
CA PRO A 72 2.85 7.98 17.01
C PRO A 72 3.87 9.14 17.10
N LYS A 73 4.98 9.01 16.38
CA LYS A 73 6.06 10.02 16.35
C LYS A 73 6.93 9.92 15.09
N PRO A 74 7.64 11.00 14.74
CA PRO A 74 8.63 10.99 13.65
C PRO A 74 9.63 9.84 13.76
N ALA A 75 9.95 9.21 12.63
CA ALA A 75 10.84 8.05 12.52
C ALA A 75 10.41 6.81 13.33
N GLY A 76 9.24 6.85 13.97
CA GLY A 76 8.68 5.75 14.74
C GLY A 76 8.03 4.67 13.88
N LEU A 77 7.56 3.62 14.53
CA LEU A 77 6.96 2.47 13.86
C LEU A 77 5.69 2.87 13.09
N ALA A 78 4.81 3.69 13.69
CA ALA A 78 3.58 4.13 13.05
C ALA A 78 3.83 4.94 11.77
N ALA A 79 4.77 5.91 11.82
CA ALA A 79 5.15 6.71 10.66
C ALA A 79 5.81 5.86 9.56
N THR A 80 6.59 4.83 9.94
CA THR A 80 7.19 3.88 9.01
C THR A 80 6.13 3.02 8.32
N VAL A 81 5.16 2.48 9.08
CA VAL A 81 4.05 1.70 8.52
C VAL A 81 3.22 2.56 7.56
N GLU A 82 2.93 3.81 7.91
CA GLU A 82 2.26 4.75 7.00
C GLU A 82 3.04 4.94 5.69
N GLY A 83 4.37 5.10 5.76
CA GLY A 83 5.21 5.23 4.57
C GLY A 83 5.26 3.98 3.70
N LEU A 84 5.30 2.79 4.31
CA LEU A 84 5.20 1.53 3.59
C LEU A 84 3.81 1.37 2.93
N GLY A 85 2.75 1.82 3.61
CA GLY A 85 1.40 1.86 3.05
C GLY A 85 1.29 2.73 1.80
N LEU A 86 1.91 3.92 1.81
CA LEU A 86 1.98 4.78 0.63
C LEU A 86 2.73 4.12 -0.55
N LEU A 87 3.85 3.45 -0.28
CA LEU A 87 4.61 2.73 -1.31
C LEU A 87 3.83 1.53 -1.86
N ALA A 88 3.14 0.77 -1.01
CA ALA A 88 2.27 -0.33 -1.43
C ALA A 88 1.06 0.19 -2.26
N LEU A 89 0.48 1.31 -1.80
CA LEU A 89 -0.33 2.30 -2.52
C LEU A 89 0.04 2.41 -4.01
N MET A 90 1.17 3.06 -4.20
CA MET A 90 1.72 3.40 -5.51
C MET A 90 2.07 2.13 -6.30
N LEU A 91 2.67 1.13 -5.67
CA LEU A 91 3.06 -0.11 -6.34
C LEU A 91 1.87 -0.84 -6.93
N ALA A 92 0.78 -1.02 -6.17
CA ALA A 92 -0.42 -1.69 -6.65
C ALA A 92 -1.11 -0.93 -7.79
N THR A 93 -1.27 0.39 -7.64
CA THR A 93 -1.97 1.24 -8.63
C THR A 93 -1.17 1.41 -9.93
N VAL A 94 0.16 1.56 -9.84
CA VAL A 94 1.04 1.65 -11.01
C VAL A 94 1.11 0.32 -11.76
N THR A 95 1.36 -0.79 -11.05
CA THR A 95 1.44 -2.12 -11.71
C THR A 95 0.12 -2.54 -12.34
N GLY A 96 -1.01 -2.22 -11.71
CA GLY A 96 -2.34 -2.48 -12.27
C GLY A 96 -2.61 -1.67 -13.53
N THR A 97 -2.18 -0.40 -13.54
CA THR A 97 -2.30 0.47 -14.72
C THR A 97 -1.39 0.00 -15.87
N LEU A 98 -0.15 -0.41 -15.58
CA LEU A 98 0.76 -0.97 -16.57
C LEU A 98 0.20 -2.25 -17.19
N TRP A 99 -0.38 -3.13 -16.37
CA TRP A 99 -1.08 -4.31 -16.85
C TRP A 99 -2.27 -3.94 -17.75
N ALA A 100 -3.12 -2.99 -17.33
CA ALA A 100 -4.28 -2.57 -18.10
C ALA A 100 -3.88 -2.01 -19.48
N ILE A 101 -2.84 -1.18 -19.54
CA ILE A 101 -2.30 -0.65 -20.80
C ILE A 101 -1.80 -1.79 -21.69
N ALA A 102 -1.00 -2.71 -21.15
CA ALA A 102 -0.47 -3.83 -21.91
C ALA A 102 -1.58 -4.76 -22.45
N MET A 103 -2.61 -5.01 -21.64
CA MET A 103 -3.77 -5.81 -22.02
C MET A 103 -4.58 -5.15 -23.16
N LEU A 104 -4.84 -3.84 -23.06
CA LEU A 104 -5.55 -3.07 -24.09
C LEU A 104 -4.76 -2.95 -25.40
N MET A 105 -3.42 -3.01 -25.34
CA MET A 105 -2.55 -2.98 -26.51
C MET A 105 -2.26 -4.38 -27.10
N GLU A 106 -2.90 -5.43 -26.58
CA GLU A 106 -2.62 -6.83 -26.94
C GLU A 106 -1.12 -7.18 -26.85
N ASN A 107 -0.42 -6.57 -25.89
CA ASN A 107 1.01 -6.77 -25.70
C ASN A 107 1.29 -8.18 -25.14
N PRO A 108 2.22 -8.96 -25.73
CA PRO A 108 2.54 -10.31 -25.27
C PRO A 108 3.08 -10.39 -23.83
N LEU A 109 3.55 -9.28 -23.26
CA LEU A 109 4.00 -9.18 -21.86
C LEU A 109 2.85 -8.94 -20.87
N SER A 110 1.61 -8.79 -21.33
CA SER A 110 0.43 -8.61 -20.46
C SER A 110 0.35 -9.67 -19.34
N PRO A 111 0.57 -10.99 -19.59
CA PRO A 111 0.54 -11.99 -18.52
C PRO A 111 1.62 -11.77 -17.43
N ASP A 112 2.80 -11.26 -17.80
CA ASP A 112 3.88 -10.98 -16.86
C ASP A 112 3.56 -9.76 -15.98
N PHE A 113 3.01 -8.70 -16.58
CA PHE A 113 2.53 -7.55 -15.81
C PHE A 113 1.37 -7.90 -14.89
N LEU A 114 0.48 -8.83 -15.30
CA LEU A 114 -0.56 -9.35 -14.41
C LEU A 114 0.04 -10.09 -13.22
N ALA A 115 1.07 -10.91 -13.44
CA ALA A 115 1.74 -11.63 -12.37
C ALA A 115 2.42 -10.66 -11.39
N ILE A 116 3.12 -9.65 -11.90
CA ILE A 116 3.74 -8.58 -11.10
C ILE A 116 2.67 -7.83 -10.29
N HIS A 117 1.55 -7.45 -10.91
CA HIS A 117 0.45 -6.79 -10.21
C HIS A 117 -0.14 -7.65 -9.08
N LYS A 118 -0.38 -8.94 -9.34
CA LYS A 118 -0.86 -9.88 -8.30
C LYS A 118 0.11 -9.97 -7.12
N THR A 119 1.41 -9.99 -7.38
CA THR A 119 2.43 -9.95 -6.31
C THR A 119 2.42 -8.61 -5.56
N ALA A 120 2.33 -7.49 -6.28
CA ALA A 120 2.28 -6.15 -5.70
C ALA A 120 1.07 -5.95 -4.77
N VAL A 121 -0.10 -6.49 -5.15
CA VAL A 121 -1.32 -6.40 -4.34
C VAL A 121 -1.14 -7.07 -2.97
N GLY A 122 -0.34 -8.13 -2.86
CA GLY A 122 -0.04 -8.75 -1.56
C GLY A 122 0.56 -7.78 -0.53
N ALA A 123 1.33 -6.77 -0.97
CA ALA A 123 1.90 -5.77 -0.08
C ALA A 123 0.84 -4.82 0.51
N ILE A 124 -0.13 -4.37 -0.32
CA ILE A 124 -1.19 -3.49 0.15
C ILE A 124 -2.23 -4.25 0.99
N GLU A 125 -2.49 -5.53 0.69
CA GLU A 125 -3.31 -6.40 1.54
C GLU A 125 -2.69 -6.56 2.93
N ALA A 126 -1.39 -6.86 3.01
CA ALA A 126 -0.67 -6.96 4.26
C ALA A 126 -0.71 -5.64 5.06
N TYR A 127 -0.58 -4.50 4.37
CA TYR A 127 -0.71 -3.19 4.99
C TYR A 127 -2.11 -2.96 5.58
N ILE A 128 -3.18 -3.26 4.84
CA ILE A 128 -4.56 -3.07 5.32
C ILE A 128 -4.82 -3.89 6.58
N TRP A 129 -4.38 -5.16 6.61
CA TRP A 129 -4.51 -6.00 7.80
C TRP A 129 -3.71 -5.45 8.98
N GLY A 130 -2.43 -5.13 8.77
CA GLY A 130 -1.57 -4.63 9.83
C GLY A 130 -2.03 -3.28 10.37
N HIS A 131 -2.13 -2.28 9.49
CA HIS A 131 -2.53 -0.93 9.86
C HIS A 131 -3.95 -0.88 10.42
N GLY A 132 -4.91 -1.56 9.78
CA GLY A 132 -6.29 -1.63 10.24
C GLY A 132 -6.42 -2.24 11.62
N LEU A 133 -5.71 -3.34 11.89
CA LEU A 133 -5.69 -3.96 13.22
C LEU A 133 -5.14 -3.00 14.28
N PHE A 134 -4.01 -2.34 14.03
CA PHE A 134 -3.42 -1.40 14.98
C PHE A 134 -4.30 -0.15 15.18
N ALA A 135 -4.94 0.36 14.13
CA ALA A 135 -5.90 1.46 14.24
C ALA A 135 -7.08 1.09 15.14
N LEU A 136 -7.63 -0.12 15.00
CA LEU A 136 -8.69 -0.63 15.87
C LEU A 136 -8.21 -0.81 17.32
N LEU A 137 -7.00 -1.32 17.54
CA LEU A 137 -6.43 -1.45 18.89
C LEU A 137 -6.26 -0.08 19.56
N HIS A 138 -5.78 0.93 18.84
CA HIS A 138 -5.70 2.30 19.34
C HIS A 138 -7.09 2.84 19.71
N LEU A 139 -8.11 2.62 18.88
CA LEU A 139 -9.49 3.06 19.14
C LEU A 139 -10.08 2.40 20.38
N ILE A 140 -9.88 1.08 20.55
CA ILE A 140 -10.36 0.33 21.72
C ILE A 140 -9.69 0.83 23.01
N ILE A 141 -8.37 1.07 22.97
CA ILE A 141 -7.64 1.59 24.13
C ILE A 141 -8.11 3.00 24.47
N TRP A 142 -8.33 3.85 23.47
CA TRP A 142 -8.86 5.19 23.66
C TRP A 142 -10.27 5.17 24.28
N TRP A 143 -11.17 4.31 23.80
CA TRP A 143 -12.53 4.18 24.33
C TRP A 143 -12.57 3.74 25.80
N ARG A 144 -11.58 2.95 26.23
CA ARG A 144 -11.50 2.43 27.61
C ARG A 144 -10.89 3.42 28.61
N ARG A 145 -10.39 4.57 28.14
CA ARG A 145 -9.88 5.65 29.00
C ARG A 145 -11.01 6.63 29.31
#